data_AF-A0A8I1MCU7-F1
#
_entry.id   AF-A0A8I1MCU7-F1
#
_cell.length_a   1.000
_cell.length_b   1.000
_cell.length_c   1.000
_cell.angle_alpha   90.00
_cell.angle_beta   90.00
_cell.angle_gamma   90.00
#
_symmetry.space_group_name_H-M   'P 1'
#
loop_
_entity.id
_entity.type
_entity.pdbx_description
1 polymer ?
#
loop_
_entity_poly.entity_id
_entity_poly.type
_entity_poly.pdbx_seq_one_letter_code
_entity_poly.pdbx_strand_id
1 'polypeptide(L)'
;MKLGEELAEARKRQGLTQEQLAMDLPVSRETIAKYETNQRKFQEDLYQQVAYSVDDPEYYFATWNEAAGHVSIPYFNGDYIDRHPASMKYMVQQETNEALDQMERVCWAKPIRMQNESEREEIKRVIHEILDAAASMINLVAVLCKEYDFSMKSIYKMWWASIKTRRWKA
;
A
#
# COMPACT_ATOMS: atom_id res chain seq x y z
N MET A 1 2.46 13.54 5.97
CA MET A 1 3.87 13.16 6.16
C MET A 1 4.56 13.14 4.81
N LYS A 2 5.76 13.71 4.68
CA LYS A 2 6.51 13.66 3.41
C LYS A 2 7.25 12.33 3.29
N LEU A 3 7.50 11.87 2.07
CA LEU A 3 8.20 10.60 1.83
C LEU A 3 9.59 10.52 2.50
N GLY A 4 10.28 11.66 2.65
CA GLY A 4 11.55 11.73 3.38
C GLY A 4 11.39 11.48 4.89
N GLU A 5 10.39 12.06 5.53
CA GLU A 5 10.09 11.77 6.95
C GLU A 5 9.75 10.29 7.14
N GLU A 6 8.95 9.74 6.23
CA GLU A 6 8.56 8.34 6.27
C GLU A 6 9.75 7.39 6.06
N LEU A 7 10.74 7.77 5.22
CA LEU A 7 12.01 7.04 5.10
C LEU A 7 12.73 6.94 6.45
N ALA A 8 12.76 8.04 7.21
CA ALA A 8 13.43 8.07 8.51
C ALA A 8 12.75 7.10 9.50
N GLU A 9 11.42 7.10 9.53
CA GLU A 9 10.65 6.21 10.40
C GLU A 9 10.77 4.75 9.97
N ALA A 10 10.69 4.47 8.66
CA ALA A 10 10.87 3.14 8.11
C ALA A 10 12.25 2.57 8.42
N ARG A 11 13.31 3.36 8.23
CA ARG A 11 14.67 2.96 8.60
C ARG A 11 14.79 2.60 10.08
N LYS A 12 14.18 3.40 10.97
CA LYS A 12 14.18 3.13 12.41
C LYS A 12 13.39 1.87 12.76
N ARG A 13 12.21 1.64 12.16
CA ARG A 13 11.41 0.42 12.36
C ARG A 13 12.19 -0.84 11.98
N GLN A 14 13.04 -0.74 10.96
CA GLN A 14 13.91 -1.82 10.47
C GLN A 14 15.25 -1.91 11.22
N GLY A 15 15.49 -1.07 12.23
CA GLY A 15 16.71 -1.08 13.03
C GLY A 15 17.98 -0.65 12.27
N LEU A 16 17.83 0.01 11.12
CA LEU A 16 18.95 0.42 10.27
C LEU A 16 19.50 1.78 10.72
N THR A 17 20.81 1.96 10.65
CA THR A 17 21.47 3.27 10.70
C THR A 17 21.46 3.93 9.32
N GLN A 18 21.63 5.27 9.27
CA GLN A 18 21.78 5.96 7.98
C GLN A 18 22.99 5.45 7.19
N GLU A 19 24.04 5.03 7.90
CA GLU A 19 25.26 4.49 7.28
C GLU A 19 24.98 3.14 6.62
N GLN A 20 24.30 2.23 7.31
CA GLN A 20 23.90 0.93 6.75
C GLN A 20 23.01 1.10 5.52
N LEU A 21 22.03 2.01 5.58
CA LEU A 21 21.17 2.27 4.42
C LEU A 21 21.96 2.87 3.24
N ALA A 22 22.97 3.71 3.49
CA ALA A 22 23.83 4.26 2.45
C ALA A 22 24.69 3.20 1.76
N MET A 23 25.09 2.13 2.46
CA MET A 23 25.88 1.05 1.87
C MET A 23 25.15 0.32 0.73
N ASP A 24 23.81 0.28 0.79
CA ASP A 24 22.97 -0.39 -0.21
C ASP A 24 22.46 0.57 -1.31
N LEU A 25 22.86 1.84 -1.27
CA LEU A 25 22.35 2.88 -2.16
C LEU A 25 23.48 3.69 -2.81
N PRO A 26 23.28 4.24 -4.02
CA PRO A 26 24.27 5.07 -4.70
C PRO A 26 24.30 6.51 -4.14
N VAL A 27 24.14 6.69 -2.82
CA VAL A 27 24.13 7.99 -2.14
C VAL A 27 24.89 7.93 -0.83
N SER A 28 25.44 9.08 -0.39
CA SER A 28 26.12 9.16 0.90
C SER A 28 25.14 9.18 2.08
N ARG A 29 25.61 8.83 3.27
CA ARG A 29 24.87 8.98 4.53
C ARG A 29 24.33 10.39 4.74
N GLU A 30 25.11 11.43 4.41
CA GLU A 30 24.68 12.84 4.50
C GLU A 30 23.52 13.14 3.55
N THR A 31 23.49 12.49 2.38
CA THR A 31 22.40 12.64 1.42
C THR A 31 21.11 12.02 1.98
N ILE A 32 21.20 10.83 2.59
CA ILE A 32 20.08 10.20 3.31
C ILE A 32 19.57 11.13 4.41
N ALA A 33 20.44 11.67 5.27
CA ALA A 33 20.04 12.60 6.32
C ALA A 33 19.29 13.83 5.79
N LYS A 34 19.72 14.38 4.64
CA LYS A 34 19.04 15.51 3.98
C LYS A 34 17.68 15.12 3.39
N TYR A 35 17.52 13.89 2.91
CA TYR A 35 16.21 13.39 2.49
C TYR A 35 15.29 13.20 3.70
N GLU A 36 15.76 12.55 4.76
CA GLU A 36 15.01 12.29 6.00
C GLU A 36 14.48 13.56 6.67
N THR A 37 15.21 14.65 6.54
CA THR A 37 14.87 15.97 7.11
C THR A 37 14.19 16.91 6.11
N ASN A 38 13.89 16.43 4.89
CA ASN A 38 13.36 17.22 3.77
C ASN A 38 14.20 18.47 3.39
N GLN A 39 15.46 18.52 3.79
CA GLN A 39 16.40 19.57 3.36
C GLN A 39 16.80 19.42 1.89
N ARG A 40 16.63 18.21 1.33
CA ARG A 40 16.79 17.92 -0.11
C ARG A 40 15.56 17.16 -0.59
N LYS A 41 15.05 17.52 -1.77
CA LYS A 41 13.97 16.74 -2.43
C LYS A 41 14.47 15.32 -2.69
N PHE A 42 13.70 14.34 -2.25
CA PHE A 42 13.98 12.93 -2.50
C PHE A 42 13.78 12.61 -3.99
N GLN A 43 14.78 11.97 -4.60
CA GLN A 43 14.82 11.79 -6.05
C GLN A 43 14.04 10.53 -6.46
N GLU A 44 13.19 10.67 -7.49
CA GLU A 44 12.25 9.64 -7.93
C GLU A 44 12.94 8.37 -8.46
N ASP A 45 14.13 8.51 -9.05
CA ASP A 45 14.97 7.41 -9.53
C ASP A 45 15.48 6.49 -8.41
N LEU A 46 15.51 6.98 -7.17
CA LEU A 46 15.93 6.21 -6.00
C LEU A 46 14.78 5.45 -5.32
N TYR A 47 13.51 5.76 -5.62
CA TYR A 47 12.36 5.23 -4.88
C TYR A 47 12.37 3.70 -4.81
N GLN A 48 12.58 3.03 -5.94
CA GLN A 48 12.60 1.57 -5.98
C GLN A 48 13.75 0.98 -5.17
N GLN A 49 14.96 1.54 -5.27
CA GLN A 49 16.13 1.03 -4.57
C GLN A 49 15.95 1.19 -3.06
N VAL A 50 15.53 2.38 -2.62
CA VAL A 50 15.27 2.63 -1.19
C VAL A 50 14.16 1.76 -0.65
N ALA A 51 13.04 1.61 -1.38
CA ALA A 51 11.95 0.76 -0.94
C ALA A 51 12.39 -0.71 -0.81
N TYR A 52 13.29 -1.19 -1.67
CA TYR A 52 13.86 -2.54 -1.55
C TYR A 52 14.90 -2.71 -0.45
N SER A 53 15.71 -1.67 -0.17
CA SER A 53 16.72 -1.71 0.89
C SER A 53 16.09 -1.61 2.27
N VAL A 54 15.05 -0.78 2.42
CA VAL A 54 14.34 -0.62 3.69
C VAL A 54 13.34 -1.77 3.93
N ASP A 55 12.61 -2.22 2.89
CA ASP A 55 11.64 -3.34 3.00
C ASP A 55 10.63 -3.19 4.14
N ASP A 56 10.14 -1.97 4.33
CA ASP A 56 9.14 -1.63 5.33
C ASP A 56 7.75 -1.45 4.69
N PRO A 57 6.70 -2.10 5.23
CA PRO A 57 5.36 -2.00 4.66
C PRO A 57 4.82 -0.57 4.55
N GLU A 58 4.95 0.27 5.58
CA GLU A 58 4.39 1.63 5.59
C GLU A 58 5.10 2.49 4.53
N TYR A 59 6.41 2.29 4.38
CA TYR A 59 7.19 2.94 3.33
C TYR A 59 6.75 2.54 1.91
N TYR A 60 6.39 1.27 1.69
CA TYR A 60 5.83 0.84 0.40
C TYR A 60 4.53 1.58 0.06
N PHE A 61 3.60 1.72 1.01
CA PHE A 61 2.35 2.48 0.78
C PHE A 61 2.64 3.96 0.51
N ALA A 62 3.56 4.57 1.27
CA ALA A 62 3.92 5.97 1.08
C ALA A 62 4.56 6.23 -0.30
N THR A 63 5.46 5.33 -0.73
CA THR A 63 6.11 5.41 -2.04
C THR A 63 5.11 5.22 -3.17
N TRP A 64 4.14 4.30 -3.01
CA TRP A 64 3.05 4.12 -3.97
C TRP A 64 2.21 5.39 -4.09
N ASN A 65 1.78 5.98 -2.97
CA ASN A 65 1.00 7.22 -3.00
C ASN A 65 1.73 8.38 -3.69
N GLU A 66 3.02 8.56 -3.39
CA GLU A 66 3.84 9.60 -4.02
C GLU A 66 3.97 9.37 -5.53
N ALA A 67 4.28 8.14 -5.95
CA ALA A 67 4.49 7.81 -7.35
C ALA A 67 3.19 7.83 -8.19
N ALA A 68 2.05 7.50 -7.58
CA ALA A 68 0.76 7.38 -8.27
C ALA A 68 -0.11 8.65 -8.21
N GLY A 69 0.35 9.72 -7.53
CA GLY A 69 -0.41 10.97 -7.44
C GLY A 69 -1.77 10.79 -6.78
N HIS A 70 -1.81 10.07 -5.65
CA HIS A 70 -3.02 9.74 -4.85
C HIS A 70 -3.89 8.57 -5.33
N VAL A 71 -3.62 7.98 -6.51
CA VAL A 71 -4.30 6.75 -6.93
C VAL A 71 -3.59 5.54 -6.33
N SER A 72 -3.73 5.37 -5.02
CA SER A 72 -3.03 4.34 -4.23
C SER A 72 -3.85 3.90 -3.03
N ILE A 73 -3.59 2.69 -2.56
CA ILE A 73 -4.10 2.24 -1.26
C ILE A 73 -3.29 2.90 -0.14
N PRO A 74 -3.92 3.50 0.89
CA PRO A 74 -3.21 4.02 2.04
C PRO A 74 -2.89 2.90 3.05
N TYR A 75 -1.83 3.11 3.83
CA TYR A 75 -1.61 2.31 5.03
C TYR A 75 -2.56 2.75 6.15
N PHE A 76 -3.22 1.81 6.80
CA PHE A 76 -4.17 2.07 7.88
C PHE A 76 -3.45 2.22 9.22
N ASN A 77 -3.34 3.45 9.72
CA ASN A 77 -2.61 3.77 10.96
C ASN A 77 -3.27 4.87 11.83
N GLY A 78 -4.58 5.11 11.66
CA GLY A 78 -5.34 6.08 12.47
C GLY A 78 -5.83 5.50 13.80
N ASP A 79 -6.26 6.39 14.70
CA ASP A 79 -6.70 6.04 16.07
C ASP A 79 -7.84 5.00 16.14
N TYR A 80 -8.61 4.87 15.06
CA TYR A 80 -9.72 3.92 14.94
C TYR A 80 -9.34 2.59 14.29
N ILE A 81 -8.04 2.37 14.01
CA ILE A 81 -7.54 1.14 13.38
C ILE A 81 -6.76 0.32 14.42
N ASP A 82 -7.34 -0.80 14.84
CA ASP A 82 -6.60 -1.83 15.57
C ASP A 82 -5.87 -2.75 14.58
N ARG A 83 -4.54 -2.68 14.60
CA ARG A 83 -3.66 -3.43 13.69
C ARG A 83 -3.34 -4.84 14.18
N HIS A 84 -3.94 -5.33 15.26
CA HIS A 84 -3.81 -6.73 15.63
C HIS A 84 -4.34 -7.64 14.50
N PRO A 85 -3.67 -8.75 14.13
CA PRO A 85 -4.07 -9.61 13.00
C PRO A 85 -5.52 -10.08 13.04
N ALA A 86 -6.06 -10.37 14.23
CA ALA A 86 -7.45 -10.78 14.37
C ALA A 86 -8.44 -9.66 14.05
N SER A 87 -8.13 -8.43 14.47
CA SER A 87 -8.94 -7.23 14.22
C SER A 87 -8.91 -6.87 12.73
N MET A 88 -7.73 -6.90 12.11
CA MET A 88 -7.59 -6.70 10.67
C MET A 88 -8.29 -7.77 9.85
N LYS A 89 -8.23 -9.04 10.27
CA LYS A 89 -9.00 -10.12 9.64
C LYS A 89 -10.51 -9.86 9.72
N TYR A 90 -11.00 -9.36 10.85
CA TYR A 90 -12.42 -9.01 10.98
C TYR A 90 -12.81 -7.86 10.05
N MET A 91 -12.00 -6.80 10.01
CA MET A 91 -12.19 -5.68 9.07
C MET A 91 -12.26 -6.17 7.63
N VAL A 92 -11.28 -6.96 7.18
CA VAL A 92 -11.30 -7.55 5.82
C VAL A 92 -12.62 -8.29 5.54
N GLN A 93 -13.12 -9.06 6.50
CA GLN A 93 -14.40 -9.76 6.33
C GLN A 93 -15.59 -8.80 6.20
N GLN A 94 -15.63 -7.74 7.01
CA GLN A 94 -16.71 -6.74 6.91
C GLN A 94 -16.66 -6.03 5.56
N GLU A 95 -15.54 -5.39 5.22
CA GLU A 95 -15.39 -4.62 3.98
C GLU A 95 -15.65 -5.48 2.72
N THR A 96 -15.18 -6.73 2.74
CA THR A 96 -15.43 -7.66 1.62
C THR A 96 -16.92 -7.99 1.49
N ASN A 97 -17.62 -8.21 2.60
CA ASN A 97 -19.05 -8.49 2.58
C ASN A 97 -19.85 -7.27 2.15
N GLU A 98 -19.50 -6.07 2.61
CA GLU A 98 -20.15 -4.81 2.19
C GLU A 98 -19.99 -4.58 0.67
N ALA A 99 -18.80 -4.84 0.14
CA ALA A 99 -18.56 -4.78 -1.31
C ALA A 99 -19.39 -5.79 -2.10
N LEU A 100 -19.48 -7.05 -1.63
CA LEU A 100 -20.31 -8.09 -2.26
C LEU A 100 -21.80 -7.71 -2.24
N ASP A 101 -22.31 -7.29 -1.08
CA ASP A 101 -23.71 -6.87 -0.90
C ASP A 101 -24.07 -5.69 -1.82
N GLN A 102 -23.19 -4.69 -1.96
CA GLN A 102 -23.44 -3.55 -2.83
C GLN A 102 -23.35 -3.92 -4.31
N MET A 103 -22.43 -4.81 -4.69
CA MET A 103 -22.40 -5.35 -6.05
C MET A 103 -23.68 -6.10 -6.39
N GLU A 104 -24.31 -6.82 -5.46
CA GLU A 104 -25.57 -7.53 -5.73
C GLU A 104 -26.78 -6.59 -5.91
N ARG A 105 -26.72 -5.37 -5.37
CA ARG A 105 -27.85 -4.42 -5.37
C ARG A 105 -27.99 -3.60 -6.66
N VAL A 106 -26.91 -3.41 -7.41
CA VAL A 106 -26.92 -2.54 -8.61
C VAL A 106 -27.29 -3.28 -9.90
N CYS A 107 -27.90 -2.58 -10.85
CA CYS A 107 -28.27 -3.16 -12.14
C CYS A 107 -27.09 -3.18 -13.13
N TRP A 108 -26.40 -4.32 -13.22
CA TRP A 108 -25.28 -4.51 -14.15
C TRP A 108 -25.67 -4.66 -15.62
N ALA A 109 -26.91 -5.08 -15.89
CA ALA A 109 -27.35 -5.36 -17.25
C ALA A 109 -27.63 -4.08 -18.08
N LYS A 110 -27.85 -2.94 -17.40
CA LYS A 110 -28.22 -1.69 -18.05
C LYS A 110 -26.99 -1.07 -18.75
N PRO A 111 -27.05 -0.81 -20.08
CA PRO A 111 -25.94 -0.16 -20.77
C PRO A 111 -25.62 1.22 -20.18
N ILE A 112 -24.33 1.51 -19.98
CA ILE A 112 -23.81 2.75 -19.35
C ILE A 112 -24.41 4.02 -19.98
N ARG A 113 -24.59 4.05 -21.31
CA ARG A 113 -25.16 5.18 -22.04
C ARG A 113 -26.63 5.49 -21.71
N MET A 114 -27.33 4.54 -21.09
CA MET A 114 -28.73 4.67 -20.69
C MET A 114 -28.89 4.94 -19.19
N GLN A 115 -27.80 4.97 -18.43
CA GLN A 115 -27.86 5.21 -16.98
C GLN A 115 -28.16 6.68 -16.68
N ASN A 116 -29.02 6.92 -15.69
CA ASN A 116 -29.26 8.23 -15.11
C ASN A 116 -28.20 8.57 -14.04
N GLU A 117 -28.25 9.78 -13.50
CA GLU A 117 -27.27 10.24 -12.52
C GLU A 117 -27.32 9.44 -11.21
N SER A 118 -28.52 9.06 -10.74
CA SER A 118 -28.68 8.26 -9.52
C SER A 118 -27.97 6.90 -9.64
N GLU A 119 -28.16 6.23 -10.78
CA GLU A 119 -27.52 4.94 -11.06
C GLU A 119 -25.99 5.10 -11.17
N ARG A 120 -25.50 6.22 -11.71
CA ARG A 120 -24.05 6.52 -11.74
C ARG A 120 -23.48 6.73 -10.33
N GLU A 121 -24.22 7.40 -9.46
CA GLU A 121 -23.83 7.56 -8.05
C GLU A 121 -23.83 6.23 -7.29
N GLU A 122 -24.77 5.33 -7.56
CA GLU A 122 -24.76 3.96 -7.02
C GLU A 122 -23.51 3.19 -7.44
N ILE A 123 -23.10 3.28 -8.71
CA ILE A 123 -21.84 2.67 -9.18
C ILE A 123 -20.62 3.28 -8.49
N LYS A 124 -20.59 4.60 -8.23
CA LYS A 124 -19.51 5.22 -7.45
C LYS A 124 -19.43 4.66 -6.03
N ARG A 125 -20.57 4.40 -5.38
CA ARG A 125 -20.59 3.74 -4.07
C ARG A 125 -19.99 2.35 -4.15
N VAL A 126 -20.42 1.53 -5.11
CA VAL A 126 -19.85 0.19 -5.34
C VAL A 126 -18.33 0.26 -5.53
N ILE A 127 -17.83 1.25 -6.27
CA ILE A 127 -16.38 1.44 -6.44
C ILE A 127 -15.68 1.74 -5.11
N HIS A 128 -16.27 2.57 -4.23
CA HIS A 128 -15.69 2.83 -2.91
C HIS A 128 -15.63 1.58 -2.05
N GLU A 129 -16.71 0.79 -1.96
CA GLU A 129 -16.70 -0.45 -1.18
C GLU A 129 -15.68 -1.46 -1.70
N ILE A 130 -15.51 -1.56 -3.03
CA ILE A 130 -14.46 -2.40 -3.63
C ILE A 130 -13.07 -1.91 -3.23
N LEU A 131 -12.86 -0.58 -3.17
CA LEU A 131 -11.60 0.00 -2.73
C LEU A 131 -11.36 -0.24 -1.24
N ASP A 132 -12.38 -0.18 -0.39
CA ASP A 132 -12.27 -0.46 1.05
C ASP A 132 -11.94 -1.94 1.31
N ALA A 133 -12.57 -2.85 0.57
CA ALA A 133 -12.23 -4.28 0.57
C ALA A 133 -10.79 -4.52 0.09
N ALA A 134 -10.37 -3.91 -1.02
CA ALA A 134 -9.00 -4.03 -1.52
C ALA A 134 -7.97 -3.45 -0.54
N ALA A 135 -8.28 -2.30 0.05
CA ALA A 135 -7.41 -1.61 1.00
C ALA A 135 -7.21 -2.43 2.27
N SER A 136 -8.29 -2.96 2.84
CA SER A 136 -8.23 -3.81 4.04
C SER A 136 -7.45 -5.09 3.79
N MET A 137 -7.63 -5.75 2.63
CA MET A 137 -6.88 -6.97 2.28
C MET A 137 -5.37 -6.71 2.19
N ILE A 138 -4.96 -5.64 1.51
CA ILE A 138 -3.53 -5.31 1.36
C ILE A 138 -2.94 -4.86 2.70
N ASN A 139 -3.69 -4.13 3.53
CA ASN A 139 -3.26 -3.79 4.89
C ASN A 139 -3.13 -5.01 5.80
N LEU A 140 -3.99 -6.03 5.66
CA LEU A 140 -3.82 -7.30 6.38
C LEU A 140 -2.52 -8.00 5.96
N VAL A 141 -2.16 -7.98 4.66
CA VAL A 141 -0.86 -8.51 4.21
C VAL A 141 0.29 -7.76 4.89
N ALA A 142 0.23 -6.44 4.94
CA ALA A 142 1.25 -5.62 5.60
C ALA A 142 1.37 -5.93 7.09
N VAL A 143 0.25 -6.00 7.81
CA VAL A 143 0.21 -6.36 9.24
C VAL A 143 0.80 -7.75 9.46
N LEU A 144 0.39 -8.75 8.68
CA LEU A 144 0.95 -10.11 8.80
C LEU A 144 2.45 -10.13 8.49
N CYS A 145 2.93 -9.36 7.52
CA CYS A 145 4.37 -9.26 7.27
C CYS A 145 5.12 -8.68 8.48
N LYS A 146 4.59 -7.64 9.12
CA LYS A 146 5.21 -7.04 10.32
C LYS A 146 5.20 -7.98 11.52
N GLU A 147 4.06 -8.59 11.83
CA GLU A 147 3.87 -9.42 13.02
C GLU A 147 4.68 -10.73 12.97
N TYR A 148 4.92 -11.26 11.77
CA TYR A 148 5.70 -12.48 11.57
C TYR A 148 7.14 -12.23 11.09
N ASP A 149 7.58 -10.96 11.03
CA ASP A 149 8.91 -10.56 10.54
C ASP A 149 9.22 -11.10 9.13
N PHE A 150 8.23 -11.04 8.24
CA PHE A 150 8.39 -11.42 6.83
C PHE A 150 8.73 -10.22 5.97
N SER A 151 9.72 -10.41 5.09
CA SER A 151 10.01 -9.50 3.99
C SER A 151 8.82 -9.43 3.02
N MET A 152 8.11 -8.30 3.02
CA MET A 152 6.97 -8.08 2.13
C MET A 152 7.42 -8.12 0.66
N LYS A 153 8.60 -7.58 0.33
CA LYS A 153 9.24 -7.74 -0.98
C LYS A 153 9.36 -9.20 -1.40
N SER A 154 9.80 -10.07 -0.50
CA SER A 154 10.00 -11.49 -0.79
C SER A 154 8.68 -12.22 -1.01
N ILE A 155 7.66 -11.92 -0.19
CA ILE A 155 6.29 -12.42 -0.37
C ILE A 155 5.74 -12.04 -1.75
N TYR A 156 5.86 -10.77 -2.14
CA TYR A 156 5.42 -10.31 -3.46
C TYR A 156 6.20 -10.98 -4.60
N LYS A 157 7.51 -11.14 -4.49
CA LYS A 157 8.31 -11.86 -5.51
C LYS A 157 7.80 -13.29 -5.72
N MET A 158 7.51 -14.02 -4.65
CA MET A 158 6.96 -15.38 -4.73
C MET A 158 5.56 -15.39 -5.36
N TRP A 159 4.70 -14.45 -4.95
CA TRP A 159 3.35 -14.32 -5.52
C TRP A 159 3.38 -13.99 -7.02
N TRP A 160 4.23 -13.06 -7.45
CA TRP A 160 4.44 -12.73 -8.87
C TRP A 160 4.92 -13.92 -9.70
N ALA A 161 5.80 -14.76 -9.14
CA ALA A 161 6.20 -16.00 -9.81
C ALA A 161 4.99 -16.93 -10.02
N SER A 162 4.11 -17.05 -9.02
CA SER A 162 2.89 -17.86 -9.12
C SER A 162 1.90 -17.35 -10.18
N ILE A 163 1.76 -16.02 -10.33
CA ILE A 163 0.91 -15.38 -11.35
C ILE A 163 1.41 -15.76 -12.75
N LYS A 164 2.72 -15.67 -12.98
CA LYS A 164 3.34 -16.06 -14.26
C LYS A 164 3.06 -17.52 -14.59
N THR A 165 3.15 -18.42 -13.61
CA THR A 165 2.81 -19.84 -13.78
C THR A 165 1.34 -20.05 -14.18
N ARG A 166 0.43 -19.23 -13.65
CA ARG A 166 -1.01 -19.27 -13.98
C ARG A 166 -1.34 -18.65 -15.35
N ARG A 167 -0.35 -18.10 -16.06
CA ARG A 167 -0.50 -17.39 -17.35
C ARG A 167 -1.44 -16.19 -17.28
N TRP A 168 -1.61 -15.62 -16.09
CA TRP A 168 -2.26 -14.33 -15.94
C TRP A 168 -1.27 -13.28 -16.46
N LYS A 169 -1.69 -12.46 -17.43
CA LYS A 169 -0.85 -11.36 -17.93
C LYS A 169 -0.79 -10.29 -16.84
N ALA A 170 0.39 -10.12 -16.26
CA ALA A 170 0.73 -9.09 -15.27
C ALA A 170 2.06 -8.46 -15.64
#